data_AF-A0A1H4W3H3-F1
#
_entry.id   AF-A0A1H4W3H3-F1
#
_cell.length_a   1.000
_cell.length_b   1.000
_cell.length_c   1.000
_cell.angle_alpha   90.00
_cell.angle_beta   90.00
_cell.angle_gamma   90.00
#
_symmetry.space_group_name_H-M   'P 1'
#
loop_
_entity.id
_entity.type
_entity.pdbx_description
1 polymer ?
#
loop_
_entity_poly.entity_id
_entity_poly.type
_entity_poly.pdbx_seq_one_letter_code
_entity_poly.pdbx_strand_id
1 'polypeptide(L)'
;MATVINTTSPNRFHNVSDAALADMLGAADVVAKAAKAELDALKAELQRRKLTSVAGAKFLVTCTEQLSARLDTDAVRKFLGVEACKFEVPSISNVIRVKVSPALALAA
;
A
#
# COMPACT_ATOMS: atom_id res chain seq x y z
N MET A 1 12.33 -9.21 -40.21
CA MET A 1 11.18 -9.80 -39.49
C MET A 1 11.65 -10.10 -38.07
N ALA A 2 11.31 -9.24 -37.11
CA ALA A 2 11.76 -9.39 -35.72
C ALA A 2 10.86 -10.40 -35.00
N THR A 3 11.42 -11.54 -34.65
CA THR A 3 10.75 -12.57 -33.85
C THR A 3 10.57 -12.05 -32.43
N VAL A 4 9.34 -11.79 -32.03
CA VAL A 4 8.98 -11.49 -30.63
C VAL A 4 9.14 -12.80 -29.85
N ILE A 5 10.29 -12.96 -29.21
CA ILE A 5 10.50 -13.99 -28.18
C ILE A 5 9.68 -13.59 -26.96
N ASN A 6 8.50 -14.21 -26.81
CA ASN A 6 7.67 -14.08 -25.62
C ASN A 6 8.40 -14.77 -24.45
N THR A 7 9.26 -14.03 -23.75
CA THR A 7 9.96 -14.47 -22.54
C THR A 7 9.02 -14.48 -21.32
N THR A 8 7.83 -15.01 -21.49
CA THR A 8 6.88 -15.24 -20.39
C THR A 8 7.36 -16.46 -19.63
N SER A 9 8.32 -16.24 -18.72
CA SER A 9 8.49 -17.14 -17.58
C SER A 9 7.10 -17.35 -16.96
N PRO A 10 6.62 -18.60 -16.80
CA PRO A 10 5.29 -18.82 -16.22
C PRO A 10 5.26 -18.15 -14.85
N ASN A 11 4.46 -17.09 -14.73
CA ASN A 11 4.25 -16.38 -13.47
C ASN A 11 3.79 -17.41 -12.43
N ARG A 12 4.17 -17.26 -11.16
CA ARG A 12 3.73 -18.15 -10.06
C ARG A 12 2.21 -18.40 -10.06
N PHE A 13 1.44 -17.44 -10.58
CA PHE A 13 -0.02 -17.49 -10.64
C PHE A 13 -0.60 -17.92 -12.01
N HIS A 14 0.22 -18.38 -12.96
CA HIS A 14 -0.22 -18.70 -14.34
C HIS A 14 -1.31 -19.79 -14.42
N ASN A 15 -1.39 -20.69 -13.42
CA ASN A 15 -2.38 -21.77 -13.35
C ASN A 15 -3.45 -21.54 -12.28
N VAL A 16 -3.53 -20.34 -11.72
CA VAL A 16 -4.52 -20.02 -10.69
C VAL A 16 -5.76 -19.45 -11.38
N SER A 17 -6.94 -19.99 -11.07
CA SER A 17 -8.20 -19.44 -11.57
C SER A 17 -8.48 -18.06 -10.97
N ASP A 18 -9.23 -17.21 -11.66
CA ASP A 18 -9.53 -15.85 -11.20
C ASP A 18 -10.17 -15.84 -9.79
N ALA A 19 -11.05 -16.81 -9.52
CA ALA A 19 -11.68 -16.97 -8.21
C ALA A 19 -10.64 -17.34 -7.13
N ALA A 20 -9.77 -18.32 -7.40
CA ALA A 20 -8.69 -18.70 -6.48
C ALA A 20 -7.69 -17.56 -6.27
N LEU A 21 -7.43 -16.73 -7.30
CA LEU A 21 -6.57 -15.56 -7.19
C LEU A 21 -7.20 -14.49 -6.28
N ALA A 22 -8.52 -14.28 -6.37
CA ALA A 22 -9.24 -13.36 -5.51
C ALA A 22 -9.23 -13.83 -4.04
N ASP A 23 -9.43 -15.11 -3.78
CA ASP A 23 -9.38 -15.68 -2.42
C ASP A 23 -7.96 -15.63 -1.84
N MET A 24 -6.94 -15.96 -2.64
CA MET A 24 -5.54 -15.82 -2.24
C MET A 24 -5.17 -14.36 -1.92
N LEU A 25 -5.65 -13.41 -2.72
CA LEU A 25 -5.45 -11.99 -2.47
C LEU A 25 -6.18 -11.54 -1.19
N GLY A 26 -7.41 -12.00 -0.99
CA GLY A 26 -8.18 -11.72 0.22
C GLY A 26 -7.51 -12.22 1.49
N ALA A 27 -7.04 -13.46 1.50
CA ALA A 27 -6.31 -14.05 2.61
C ALA A 27 -5.01 -13.27 2.92
N ALA A 28 -4.25 -12.92 1.89
CA ALA A 28 -3.02 -12.14 2.05
C ALA A 28 -3.30 -10.71 2.57
N ASP A 29 -4.37 -10.06 2.10
CA ASP A 29 -4.77 -8.72 2.56
C ASP A 29 -5.17 -8.72 4.05
N VAL A 30 -5.87 -9.75 4.52
CA VAL A 30 -6.21 -9.89 5.95
C VAL A 30 -4.95 -10.01 6.80
N VAL A 31 -4.00 -10.86 6.40
CA VAL A 31 -2.72 -11.02 7.12
C VAL A 31 -1.91 -9.72 7.09
N ALA A 32 -1.84 -9.05 5.95
CA ALA A 32 -1.12 -7.79 5.81
C ALA A 32 -1.71 -6.69 6.70
N LYS A 33 -3.05 -6.59 6.78
CA LYS A 33 -3.73 -5.65 7.67
C LYS A 33 -3.46 -5.94 9.15
N ALA A 34 -3.50 -7.21 9.55
CA ALA A 34 -3.18 -7.61 10.92
C ALA A 34 -1.73 -7.28 11.28
N ALA A 35 -0.77 -7.68 10.44
CA ALA A 35 0.65 -7.38 10.63
C ALA A 35 0.93 -5.87 10.65
N LYS A 36 0.23 -5.09 9.81
CA LYS A 36 0.34 -3.63 9.81
C LYS A 36 -0.18 -3.03 11.12
N ALA A 37 -1.30 -3.52 11.65
CA ALA A 37 -1.84 -3.05 12.92
C ALA A 37 -0.88 -3.32 14.09
N GLU A 38 -0.26 -4.50 14.13
CA GLU A 38 0.75 -4.84 15.13
C GLU A 38 1.99 -3.92 15.01
N LEU A 39 2.47 -3.70 13.78
CA LEU A 39 3.60 -2.81 13.52
C LEU A 39 3.30 -1.37 13.96
N ASP A 40 2.11 -0.87 13.65
CA ASP A 40 1.68 0.47 14.03
C ASP A 40 1.54 0.58 15.56
N ALA A 41 1.06 -0.48 16.25
CA ALA A 41 1.03 -0.54 17.71
C ALA A 41 2.44 -0.51 18.33
N LEU A 42 3.39 -1.26 17.77
CA LEU A 42 4.79 -1.23 18.21
C LEU A 42 5.44 0.15 18.02
N LYS A 43 5.18 0.81 16.89
CA LYS A 43 5.65 2.19 16.66
C LYS A 43 5.02 3.18 17.63
N ALA A 44 3.72 3.07 17.89
CA ALA A 44 3.03 3.91 18.86
C ALA A 44 3.60 3.73 20.28
N GLU A 45 3.97 2.50 20.65
CA GLU A 45 4.65 2.22 21.91
C GLU A 45 6.04 2.90 21.98
N LEU A 46 6.84 2.79 20.91
CA LEU A 46 8.16 3.44 20.83
C LEU A 46 8.05 4.97 20.96
N GLN A 47 7.06 5.58 20.30
CA GLN A 47 6.78 7.01 20.40
C GLN A 47 6.30 7.40 21.80
N ARG A 48 5.41 6.62 22.42
CA ARG A 48 4.94 6.85 23.80
C ARG A 48 6.10 6.84 24.79
N ARG A 49 7.08 5.96 24.59
CA ARG A 49 8.30 5.87 25.39
C ARG A 49 9.36 6.92 25.03
N LYS A 50 9.12 7.77 24.02
CA LYS A 50 10.04 8.81 23.53
C LYS A 50 11.44 8.28 23.22
N LEU A 51 11.52 7.05 22.72
CA LEU A 51 12.79 6.38 22.44
C LEU A 51 13.38 6.91 21.13
N THR A 52 14.57 7.51 21.20
CA THR A 52 15.22 8.16 20.05
C THR A 52 16.08 7.18 19.25
N SER A 53 16.83 6.31 19.93
CA SER A 53 17.58 5.22 19.30
C SER A 53 17.71 4.04 20.26
N VAL A 54 17.28 2.85 19.82
CA VAL A 54 17.35 1.61 20.59
C VAL A 54 17.86 0.49 19.72
N ALA A 55 18.95 -0.14 20.16
CA ALA A 55 19.48 -1.35 19.56
C ALA A 55 18.92 -2.59 20.27
N GLY A 56 18.27 -3.48 19.51
CA GLY A 56 17.97 -4.84 19.92
C GLY A 56 19.03 -5.82 19.43
N ALA A 57 18.88 -7.10 19.76
CA ALA A 57 19.83 -8.16 19.39
C ALA A 57 19.98 -8.38 17.87
N LYS A 58 19.01 -7.96 17.06
CA LYS A 58 19.02 -8.15 15.60
C LYS A 58 18.74 -6.87 14.79
N PHE A 59 18.20 -5.83 15.41
CA PHE A 59 17.74 -4.62 14.71
C PHE A 59 17.99 -3.38 15.57
N LEU A 60 18.36 -2.28 14.91
CA LEU A 60 18.47 -0.96 15.52
C LEU A 60 17.33 -0.08 15.01
N VAL A 61 16.59 0.53 15.94
CA VAL A 61 15.44 1.40 15.64
C VAL A 61 15.76 2.82 16.07
N THR A 62 15.70 3.76 15.13
CA THR A 62 15.88 5.19 15.38
C THR A 62 14.58 5.93 15.06
N CYS A 63 14.12 6.77 15.98
CA CYS A 63 12.96 7.63 15.80
C CYS A 63 13.44 9.07 15.59
N THR A 64 13.38 9.54 14.35
CA THR A 64 13.72 10.91 13.97
C THR A 64 12.44 11.67 13.59
N GLU A 65 12.33 12.91 14.04
CA GLU A 65 11.25 13.80 13.63
C GLU A 65 11.47 14.21 12.16
N GLN A 66 10.54 13.86 11.28
CA GLN A 66 10.57 14.25 9.88
C GLN A 66 9.44 15.23 9.59
N LEU A 67 9.78 16.45 9.22
CA LEU A 67 8.81 17.43 8.75
C LEU A 67 8.63 17.26 7.24
N SER A 68 7.51 16.65 6.84
CA SER A 68 7.11 16.60 5.43
C SER A 68 6.09 17.71 5.16
N ALA A 69 6.49 18.75 4.43
CA ALA A 69 5.54 19.72 3.89
C ALA A 69 4.99 19.18 2.56
N ARG A 70 3.66 19.14 2.40
CA ARG A 70 3.00 18.86 1.13
C ARG A 70 2.34 20.14 0.64
N LEU A 71 2.33 20.33 -0.68
CA LEU A 71 1.60 21.43 -1.29
C LEU A 71 0.10 21.17 -1.15
N ASP A 72 -0.65 22.16 -0.64
CA ASP A 72 -2.11 22.11 -0.59
C ASP A 72 -2.66 22.39 -2.00
N THR A 73 -3.02 21.33 -2.71
CA THR A 73 -3.56 21.41 -4.08
C THR A 73 -4.88 22.15 -4.14
N ASP A 74 -5.68 22.14 -3.07
CA ASP A 74 -6.97 22.84 -3.04
C ASP A 74 -6.77 24.34 -2.87
N ALA A 75 -5.81 24.76 -2.03
CA ALA A 75 -5.41 26.16 -1.92
C ALA A 75 -4.80 26.67 -3.22
N VAL A 76 -3.95 25.87 -3.88
CA VAL A 76 -3.36 26.20 -5.18
C VAL A 76 -4.43 26.32 -6.25
N ARG A 77 -5.40 25.40 -6.29
CA ARG A 77 -6.50 25.45 -7.26
C ARG A 77 -7.44 26.64 -7.02
N LYS A 78 -7.69 27.01 -5.76
CA LYS A 78 -8.44 28.24 -5.41
C LYS A 78 -7.70 29.51 -5.83
N PHE A 79 -6.37 29.52 -5.76
CA PHE A 79 -5.54 30.68 -6.09
C PHE A 79 -5.27 30.84 -7.59
N LEU A 80 -4.95 29.76 -8.30
CA LEU A 80 -4.65 29.77 -9.75
C LEU A 80 -5.86 29.54 -10.65
N GLY A 81 -6.99 29.06 -10.12
CA GLY A 81 -8.18 28.78 -10.91
C GLY A 81 -7.91 27.79 -12.05
N VAL A 82 -8.33 28.14 -13.27
CA VAL A 82 -8.21 27.30 -14.48
C VAL A 82 -6.75 27.08 -14.89
N GLU A 83 -5.83 27.96 -14.48
CA GLU A 83 -4.40 27.83 -14.76
C GLU A 83 -3.74 26.71 -13.94
N ALA A 84 -4.40 26.22 -12.87
CA ALA A 84 -3.94 25.07 -12.11
C ALA A 84 -3.85 23.79 -12.97
N CYS A 85 -4.72 23.65 -13.98
CA CYS A 85 -4.74 22.52 -14.91
C CYS A 85 -3.44 22.40 -15.73
N LYS A 86 -2.64 23.47 -15.86
CA LYS A 86 -1.35 23.43 -16.56
C LYS A 86 -0.26 22.71 -15.76
N PHE A 87 -0.45 22.57 -14.46
CA PHE A 87 0.49 21.93 -13.54
C PHE A 87 0.04 20.52 -13.12
N GLU A 88 -1.16 20.09 -13.52
CA GLU A 88 -1.69 18.77 -13.21
C GLU A 88 -1.26 17.75 -14.27
N VAL A 89 -0.49 16.74 -13.87
CA VAL A 89 -0.16 15.59 -14.72
C VAL A 89 -1.03 14.41 -14.26
N PRO A 90 -2.05 13.99 -15.05
CA PRO A 90 -2.92 12.90 -14.65
C PRO A 90 -2.13 11.58 -14.65
N SER A 91 -2.04 10.93 -13.50
CA SER A 91 -1.49 9.59 -13.35
C SER A 91 -2.62 8.58 -13.15
N ILE A 92 -2.73 7.60 -14.05
CA ILE A 92 -3.71 6.52 -13.95
C ILE A 92 -3.12 5.43 -13.06
N SER A 93 -3.70 5.24 -11.87
CA SER A 93 -3.36 4.16 -10.95
C SER A 93 -4.52 3.16 -10.87
N ASN A 94 -4.23 1.87 -11.06
CA ASN A 94 -5.22 0.81 -10.89
C ASN A 94 -5.38 0.50 -9.40
N VAL A 95 -6.60 0.67 -8.89
CA VAL A 95 -6.91 0.46 -7.47
C VAL A 95 -7.63 -0.88 -7.31
N ILE A 96 -7.00 -1.82 -6.60
CA ILE A 96 -7.61 -3.10 -6.24
C ILE A 96 -8.25 -2.95 -4.85
N ARG A 97 -9.55 -3.23 -4.74
CA ARG A 97 -10.30 -3.17 -3.48
C ARG A 97 -10.75 -4.56 -3.08
N VAL A 98 -10.25 -5.06 -1.95
CA VAL A 98 -10.66 -6.33 -1.38
C VAL A 98 -11.88 -6.11 -0.49
N LYS A 99 -12.96 -6.86 -0.75
CA LYS A 99 -14.18 -6.92 0.09
C LYS A 99 -14.49 -8.39 0.38
N VAL A 100 -15.08 -8.65 1.55
CA VAL A 100 -15.55 -10.00 1.90
C VAL A 100 -16.73 -10.37 1.00
N SER A 101 -16.68 -11.58 0.44
CA SER A 101 -17.78 -12.09 -0.38
C SER A 101 -18.97 -12.49 0.50
N PRO A 102 -20.22 -12.31 0.03
CA PRO A 102 -21.41 -12.65 0.81
C PRO A 102 -21.54 -14.15 1.11
N ALA A 103 -20.95 -15.01 0.27
CA ALA A 103 -20.93 -16.46 0.50
C ALA A 103 -20.10 -16.86 1.73
N LEU A 104 -18.99 -16.15 2.00
CA LEU A 104 -18.19 -16.37 3.21
C LEU A 104 -18.86 -15.77 4.45
N ALA A 105 -19.57 -14.65 4.30
CA ALA A 105 -20.28 -14.01 5.41
C ALA A 105 -21.49 -14.81 5.94
N LEU A 106 -22.06 -15.71 5.12
CA LEU A 106 -23.17 -16.58 5.52
C LEU A 106 -22.71 -17.90 6.16
N ALA A 107 -21.41 -18.21 6.08
CA ALA A 107 -20.80 -19.45 6.57
C ALA A 107 -20.05 -19.29 7.91
N ALA A 108 -20.02 -18.07 8.47
CA ALA A 108 -19.45 -17.73 9.78
C ALA A 108 -20.56 -17.51 10.81
#